data_AF-A0A7J7PS21-F1
#
_entry.id   AF-A0A7J7PS21-F1
#
_cell.length_a   1.000
_cell.length_b   1.000
_cell.length_c   1.000
_cell.angle_alpha   90.00
_cell.angle_beta   90.00
_cell.angle_gamma   90.00
#
_symmetry.space_group_name_H-M   'P 1'
#
loop_
_entity.id
_entity.type
_entity.pdbx_description
1 polymer ?
#
loop_
_entity_poly.entity_id
_entity_poly.type
_entity_poly.pdbx_seq_one_letter_code
_entity_poly.pdbx_strand_id
1 'polypeptide(L)'
;MQRCCQTNIYRTRPVLQPSAVRIQQLHSRRWQRSTAVACRAERREYYDFKDMPPLPLTVSRIYIPQLDYTVVEKANEQQRMASLAIFYDIFKDDQYSCKLTRRSAITALCMYDRDDVDQARSSPGQFPNIDLLHRVYNEGLDLQFVVEELGSK
;
A
#
# COMPACT_ATOMS: atom_id res chain seq x y z
N MET A 1 46.62 -63.27 -4.53
CA MET A 1 46.66 -62.18 -5.53
C MET A 1 45.63 -62.50 -6.61
N GLN A 2 44.43 -61.94 -6.50
CA GLN A 2 43.28 -62.23 -7.37
C GLN A 2 42.83 -60.95 -8.10
N ARG A 3 42.49 -61.14 -9.38
CA ARG A 3 41.85 -60.20 -10.30
C ARG A 3 40.35 -60.10 -10.02
N CYS A 4 39.72 -58.97 -10.36
CA CYS A 4 38.43 -58.83 -11.07
C CYS A 4 37.97 -57.36 -10.99
N CYS A 5 37.82 -56.63 -12.09
CA CYS A 5 36.77 -56.67 -13.13
C CYS A 5 35.54 -55.80 -12.77
N GLN A 6 35.28 -54.89 -13.70
CA GLN A 6 34.18 -53.96 -13.93
C GLN A 6 32.79 -54.36 -13.40
N THR A 7 31.97 -53.36 -13.04
CA THR A 7 30.53 -53.36 -13.36
C THR A 7 29.96 -51.94 -13.42
N ASN A 8 29.29 -51.67 -14.54
CA ASN A 8 28.42 -50.53 -14.84
C ASN A 8 27.14 -50.62 -13.98
N ILE A 9 26.69 -49.52 -13.38
CA ILE A 9 25.31 -49.41 -12.87
C ILE A 9 24.71 -48.06 -13.31
N TYR A 10 23.57 -48.20 -13.97
CA TYR A 10 22.72 -47.18 -14.55
C TYR A 10 22.30 -46.10 -13.55
N ARG A 11 22.51 -44.83 -13.91
CA ARG A 11 22.05 -43.66 -13.15
C ARG A 11 20.63 -43.31 -13.60
N THR A 12 19.64 -43.82 -12.86
CA THR A 12 18.23 -43.42 -12.98
C THR A 12 18.04 -41.98 -12.50
N ARG A 13 17.39 -41.16 -13.33
CA ARG A 13 16.86 -39.84 -12.96
C ARG A 13 15.65 -40.01 -12.04
N PRO A 14 15.51 -39.24 -10.95
CA PRO A 14 14.20 -38.91 -10.43
C PRO A 14 13.66 -37.63 -11.08
N VAL A 15 12.36 -37.71 -11.31
CA VAL A 15 11.45 -36.80 -12.01
C VAL A 15 11.18 -35.54 -11.17
N LEU A 16 10.91 -34.46 -11.91
CA LEU A 16 10.33 -33.19 -11.48
C LEU A 16 9.35 -33.30 -10.29
N GLN A 17 9.57 -32.51 -9.25
CA GLN A 17 8.48 -32.08 -8.36
C GLN A 17 8.03 -30.67 -8.74
N PRO A 18 6.71 -30.44 -8.92
CA PRO A 18 6.19 -29.12 -9.23
C PRO A 18 6.03 -28.27 -7.96
N SER A 19 6.67 -27.09 -7.98
CA SER A 19 6.14 -25.82 -7.48
C SER A 19 5.38 -25.81 -6.15
N ALA A 20 6.12 -25.74 -5.04
CA ALA A 20 5.59 -25.28 -3.73
C ALA A 20 6.20 -23.93 -3.28
N VAL A 21 6.79 -23.16 -4.19
CA VAL A 21 7.39 -21.84 -3.90
C VAL A 21 6.59 -20.75 -4.61
N ARG A 22 5.37 -20.46 -4.14
CA ARG A 22 4.68 -19.23 -4.60
C ARG A 22 3.64 -18.63 -3.68
N ILE A 23 3.30 -19.26 -2.55
CA ILE A 23 2.27 -18.72 -1.63
C ILE A 23 2.87 -18.08 -0.38
N GLN A 24 4.08 -18.45 0.05
CA GLN A 24 4.72 -17.85 1.24
C GLN A 24 5.34 -16.46 1.00
N GLN A 25 5.65 -16.06 -0.24
CA GLN A 25 6.29 -14.75 -0.48
C GLN A 25 5.33 -13.56 -0.39
N LEU A 26 4.03 -13.75 -0.62
CA LEU A 26 3.05 -12.66 -0.55
C LEU A 26 2.75 -12.25 0.90
N HIS A 27 2.67 -13.20 1.82
CA HIS A 27 2.42 -12.91 3.23
C HIS A 27 3.63 -12.26 3.92
N SER A 28 4.86 -12.69 3.59
CA SER A 28 6.08 -12.09 4.16
C SER A 28 6.26 -10.63 3.77
N ARG A 29 5.94 -10.26 2.53
CA ARG A 29 6.00 -8.85 2.08
C ARG A 29 4.98 -7.96 2.79
N ARG A 30 3.77 -8.48 3.07
CA ARG A 30 2.70 -7.71 3.71
C ARG A 30 3.01 -7.42 5.18
N TRP A 31 3.57 -8.40 5.91
CA TRP A 31 4.02 -8.23 7.30
C TRP A 31 5.28 -7.35 7.43
N GLN A 32 6.23 -7.45 6.50
CA GLN A 32 7.40 -6.58 6.49
C GLN A 32 7.04 -5.13 6.16
N ARG A 33 6.12 -4.91 5.20
CA ARG A 33 5.71 -3.57 4.80
C ARG A 33 4.94 -2.87 5.91
N SER A 34 3.95 -3.51 6.53
CA SER A 34 3.17 -2.91 7.62
C SER A 34 4.02 -2.54 8.85
N THR A 35 5.00 -3.37 9.21
CA THR A 35 5.97 -3.04 10.27
C THR A 35 6.90 -1.90 9.85
N ALA A 36 7.37 -1.91 8.60
CA ALA A 36 8.20 -0.83 8.05
C ALA A 36 7.44 0.50 7.95
N VAL A 37 6.16 0.46 7.59
CA VAL A 37 5.25 1.61 7.51
C VAL A 37 5.08 2.22 8.90
N ALA A 38 4.80 1.40 9.92
CA ALA A 38 4.68 1.86 11.29
C ALA A 38 5.98 2.51 11.80
N CYS A 39 7.13 1.84 11.63
CA CYS A 39 8.43 2.38 12.03
C CYS A 39 8.80 3.69 11.29
N ARG A 40 8.49 3.79 9.99
CA ARG A 40 8.77 5.00 9.20
C ARG A 40 7.83 6.15 9.54
N ALA A 41 6.56 5.89 9.78
CA ALA A 41 5.59 6.89 10.21
C ALA A 41 5.98 7.49 11.58
N GLU A 42 6.48 6.68 12.51
CA GLU A 42 7.04 7.13 13.79
C GLU A 42 8.28 8.02 13.59
N ARG A 43 9.14 7.68 12.63
CA ARG A 43 10.36 8.41 12.28
C ARG A 43 10.13 9.59 11.32
N ARG A 44 8.90 9.76 10.80
CA ARG A 44 8.52 10.73 9.76
C ARG A 44 9.40 10.65 8.51
N GLU A 45 9.75 9.44 8.12
CA GLU A 45 10.53 9.16 6.92
C GLU A 45 9.60 9.07 5.69
N TYR A 46 9.86 9.91 4.69
CA TYR A 46 9.06 9.96 3.46
C TYR A 46 9.41 8.82 2.50
N TYR A 47 8.42 8.38 1.71
CA TYR A 47 8.60 7.33 0.71
C TYR A 47 9.27 7.90 -0.55
N ASP A 48 10.20 7.13 -1.13
CA ASP A 48 10.64 7.36 -2.51
C ASP A 48 9.53 6.87 -3.46
N PHE A 49 9.38 7.47 -4.65
CA PHE A 49 8.37 7.09 -5.64
C PHE A 49 8.42 5.59 -5.99
N LYS A 50 9.57 4.93 -5.79
CA LYS A 50 9.77 3.49 -5.99
C LYS A 50 9.09 2.62 -4.93
N ASP A 51 8.80 3.19 -3.77
CA ASP A 51 8.13 2.52 -2.65
C ASP A 51 6.61 2.78 -2.63
N MET A 52 6.07 3.52 -3.62
CA MET A 52 4.62 3.80 -3.71
C MET A 52 3.81 2.50 -3.87
N PRO A 53 2.62 2.39 -3.24
CA PRO A 53 1.74 1.26 -3.47
C PRO A 53 1.24 1.20 -4.92
N PRO A 54 1.00 -0.01 -5.47
CA PRO A 54 0.51 -0.15 -6.84
C PRO A 54 -0.89 0.45 -6.98
N LEU A 55 -1.16 1.06 -8.14
CA LEU A 55 -2.44 1.69 -8.43
C LEU A 55 -3.59 0.65 -8.46
N PRO A 56 -4.67 0.86 -7.71
CA PRO A 56 -5.80 -0.04 -7.70
C PRO A 56 -6.77 0.28 -8.84
N LEU A 57 -6.57 -0.38 -9.99
CA LEU A 57 -7.39 -0.19 -11.20
C LEU A 57 -8.86 -0.60 -11.03
N THR A 58 -9.21 -1.26 -9.92
CA THR A 58 -10.57 -1.72 -9.62
C THR A 58 -11.39 -0.69 -8.85
N VAL A 59 -10.82 0.42 -8.38
CA VAL A 59 -11.53 1.39 -7.54
C VAL A 59 -12.21 2.46 -8.40
N SER A 60 -13.50 2.69 -8.19
CA SER A 60 -14.26 3.77 -8.86
C SER A 60 -14.24 5.07 -8.07
N ARG A 61 -14.36 4.98 -6.74
CA ARG A 61 -14.48 6.14 -5.85
C ARG A 61 -13.97 5.83 -4.45
N ILE A 62 -13.27 6.78 -3.86
CA ILE A 62 -12.96 6.80 -2.43
C ILE A 62 -13.59 8.06 -1.84
N TYR A 63 -14.49 7.91 -0.88
CA TYR A 63 -15.16 9.02 -0.23
C TYR A 63 -15.25 8.84 1.28
N ILE A 64 -15.41 9.97 1.98
CA ILE A 64 -15.54 10.06 3.42
C ILE A 64 -16.94 10.62 3.73
N PRO A 65 -17.90 9.77 4.11
CA PRO A 65 -19.29 10.17 4.29
C PRO A 65 -19.48 11.22 5.37
N GLN A 66 -18.68 11.19 6.45
CA GLN A 66 -18.80 12.12 7.57
C GLN A 66 -18.50 13.58 7.19
N LEU A 67 -17.72 13.79 6.12
CA LEU A 67 -17.31 15.13 5.68
C LEU A 67 -17.91 15.50 4.32
N ASP A 68 -18.74 14.63 3.72
CA ASP A 68 -19.18 14.71 2.33
C ASP A 68 -18.00 14.99 1.36
N TYR A 69 -16.86 14.37 1.63
CA TYR A 69 -15.60 14.64 0.93
C TYR A 69 -15.23 13.48 0.02
N THR A 70 -14.96 13.79 -1.26
CA THR A 70 -14.49 12.79 -2.24
C THR A 70 -12.98 12.93 -2.42
N VAL A 71 -12.24 11.88 -2.04
CA VAL A 71 -10.78 11.85 -2.12
C VAL A 71 -10.34 11.69 -3.57
N VAL A 72 -10.90 10.67 -4.23
CA VAL A 72 -10.70 10.38 -5.65
C VAL A 72 -12.01 9.85 -6.23
N GLU A 73 -12.33 10.30 -7.43
CA GLU A 73 -13.33 9.73 -8.30
C GLU A 73 -12.71 9.50 -9.68
N LYS A 74 -13.25 8.56 -10.44
CA LYS A 74 -12.74 8.19 -11.77
C LYS A 74 -12.56 9.38 -12.73
N ALA A 75 -13.40 10.41 -12.62
CA ALA A 75 -13.29 11.63 -13.43
C ALA A 75 -11.98 12.42 -13.18
N ASN A 76 -11.46 12.39 -11.95
CA ASN A 76 -10.28 13.12 -11.51
C ASN A 76 -9.06 12.21 -11.24
N GLU A 77 -9.17 10.93 -11.61
CA GLU A 77 -8.20 9.88 -11.30
C GLU A 77 -6.79 10.21 -11.82
N GLN A 78 -6.68 10.66 -13.07
CA GLN A 78 -5.39 10.94 -13.71
C GLN A 78 -4.57 12.03 -13.00
N GLN A 79 -5.24 13.01 -12.39
CA GLN A 79 -4.57 14.07 -11.63
C GLN A 79 -4.28 13.67 -10.18
N ARG A 80 -4.91 12.60 -9.67
CA ARG A 80 -4.86 12.19 -8.26
C ARG A 80 -4.44 10.74 -8.06
N MET A 81 -3.68 10.17 -9.00
CA MET A 81 -3.22 8.77 -8.96
C MET A 81 -2.44 8.44 -7.68
N ALA A 82 -1.56 9.35 -7.22
CA ALA A 82 -0.85 9.18 -5.96
C ALA A 82 -1.81 9.07 -4.77
N SER A 83 -2.83 9.95 -4.72
CA SER A 83 -3.85 9.92 -3.67
C SER A 83 -4.66 8.62 -3.72
N LEU A 84 -5.02 8.13 -4.91
CA LEU A 84 -5.75 6.87 -5.06
C LEU A 84 -4.98 5.70 -4.45
N ALA A 85 -3.71 5.56 -4.83
CA ALA A 85 -2.84 4.50 -4.33
C ALA A 85 -2.66 4.56 -2.81
N ILE A 86 -2.36 5.75 -2.27
CA ILE A 86 -2.11 5.96 -0.84
C ILE A 86 -3.37 5.63 -0.02
N PHE A 87 -4.51 6.21 -0.37
CA PHE A 87 -5.74 6.04 0.40
C PHE A 87 -6.28 4.60 0.32
N TYR A 88 -6.14 3.94 -0.83
CA TYR A 88 -6.51 2.53 -0.93
C TYR A 88 -5.57 1.60 -0.17
N ASP A 89 -4.27 1.92 -0.11
CA ASP A 89 -3.32 1.16 0.71
C ASP A 89 -3.67 1.25 2.20
N ILE A 90 -3.97 2.45 2.69
CA ILE A 90 -4.48 2.66 4.06
C ILE A 90 -5.79 1.88 4.29
N PHE A 91 -6.71 1.87 3.33
CA PHE A 91 -7.97 1.14 3.44
C PHE A 91 -7.75 -0.38 3.52
N LYS A 92 -6.78 -0.92 2.77
CA LYS A 92 -6.46 -2.35 2.75
C LYS A 92 -5.58 -2.83 3.90
N ASP A 93 -5.03 -1.91 4.68
CA ASP A 93 -4.22 -2.25 5.84
C ASP A 93 -5.11 -2.43 7.07
N ASP A 94 -5.24 -3.68 7.51
CA ASP A 94 -6.07 -4.08 8.64
C ASP A 94 -5.68 -3.34 9.94
N GLN A 95 -4.44 -2.85 10.05
CA GLN A 95 -3.96 -2.07 11.20
C GLN A 95 -4.76 -0.78 11.42
N TYR A 96 -5.34 -0.22 10.36
CA TYR A 96 -6.12 1.00 10.43
C TYR A 96 -7.62 0.76 10.40
N SER A 97 -8.07 -0.50 10.32
CA SER A 97 -9.48 -0.88 10.36
C SER A 97 -10.37 -0.07 9.39
N CYS A 98 -9.85 0.19 8.18
CA CYS A 98 -10.50 0.99 7.14
C CYS A 98 -10.85 2.44 7.56
N LYS A 99 -10.09 3.02 8.50
CA LYS A 99 -10.33 4.35 9.06
C LYS A 99 -9.16 5.31 8.82
N LEU A 100 -9.51 6.58 8.61
CA LEU A 100 -8.61 7.71 8.66
C LEU A 100 -8.53 8.24 10.09
N THR A 101 -7.52 7.78 10.79
CA THR A 101 -7.16 8.19 12.16
C THR A 101 -5.90 9.04 12.10
N ARG A 102 -5.51 9.63 13.23
CA ARG A 102 -4.22 10.33 13.35
C ARG A 102 -3.03 9.48 12.89
N ARG A 103 -3.06 8.18 13.15
CA ARG A 103 -1.97 7.24 12.79
C ARG A 103 -1.94 6.96 11.29
N SER A 104 -3.08 6.65 10.67
CA SER A 104 -3.12 6.48 9.21
C SER A 104 -2.87 7.78 8.46
N ALA A 105 -3.27 8.93 9.02
CA ALA A 105 -3.02 10.23 8.41
C ALA A 105 -1.53 10.59 8.35
N ILE A 106 -0.76 10.34 9.43
CA ILE A 106 0.69 10.58 9.40
C ILE A 106 1.40 9.62 8.43
N THR A 107 0.96 8.36 8.39
CA THR A 107 1.46 7.38 7.44
C THR A 107 1.22 7.83 5.99
N ALA A 108 -0.01 8.25 5.67
CA ALA A 108 -0.36 8.74 4.35
C ALA A 108 0.43 10.01 3.96
N LEU A 109 0.62 10.96 4.90
CA LEU A 109 1.45 12.14 4.67
C LEU A 109 2.91 11.80 4.36
N CYS A 110 3.45 10.74 4.96
CA CYS A 110 4.81 10.29 4.65
C CYS A 110 4.89 9.66 3.26
N MET A 111 3.78 9.17 2.69
CA MET A 111 3.77 8.58 1.35
C MET A 111 3.73 9.62 0.21
N TYR A 112 3.39 10.88 0.52
CA TYR A 112 3.52 11.97 -0.42
C TYR A 112 4.96 12.46 -0.51
N ASP A 113 5.31 13.07 -1.64
CA ASP A 113 6.57 13.77 -1.78
C ASP A 113 6.63 14.92 -0.77
N ARG A 114 7.82 15.10 -0.17
CA ARG A 114 8.03 16.14 0.85
C ARG A 114 7.69 17.53 0.30
N ASP A 115 8.07 17.80 -0.94
CA ASP A 115 7.83 19.09 -1.59
C ASP A 115 6.33 19.37 -1.75
N ASP A 116 5.52 18.36 -2.09
CA ASP A 116 4.06 18.48 -2.17
C ASP A 116 3.44 18.76 -0.79
N VAL A 117 3.94 18.12 0.27
CA VAL A 117 3.47 18.33 1.65
C VAL A 117 3.84 19.73 2.15
N ASP A 118 5.05 20.20 1.87
CA ASP A 118 5.50 21.54 2.23
C ASP A 118 4.76 22.62 1.38
N GLN A 119 4.45 22.32 0.12
CA GLN A 119 3.66 23.19 -0.73
C GLN A 119 2.19 23.27 -0.28
N ALA A 120 1.57 22.15 0.12
CA ALA A 120 0.22 22.14 0.67
C ALA A 120 0.10 23.03 1.93
N ARG A 121 1.12 23.02 2.79
CA ARG A 121 1.18 23.89 3.97
C ARG A 121 1.25 25.38 3.64
N SER A 122 1.93 25.73 2.56
CA SER A 122 2.07 27.12 2.12
C SER A 122 0.92 27.60 1.24
N SER A 123 0.20 26.68 0.59
CA SER A 123 -0.88 26.96 -0.35
C SER A 123 -2.14 26.11 -0.04
N PRO A 124 -2.90 26.43 1.02
CA PRO A 124 -4.09 25.70 1.39
C PRO A 124 -5.12 25.66 0.25
N GLY A 125 -5.71 24.50 0.00
CA GLY A 125 -6.72 24.29 -1.04
C GLY A 125 -6.16 23.86 -2.40
N GLN A 126 -4.85 24.00 -2.65
CA GLN A 126 -4.22 23.43 -3.86
C GLN A 126 -4.10 21.91 -3.78
N PHE A 127 -3.88 21.38 -2.57
CA PHE A 127 -3.68 19.95 -2.33
C PHE A 127 -4.73 19.43 -1.34
N PRO A 128 -6.02 19.37 -1.73
CA PRO A 128 -7.11 19.17 -0.78
C PRO A 128 -7.05 17.81 -0.07
N ASN A 129 -6.42 16.80 -0.68
CA ASN A 129 -6.19 15.50 -0.04
C ASN A 129 -5.09 15.57 1.03
N ILE A 130 -4.01 16.32 0.81
CA ILE A 130 -2.95 16.53 1.80
C ILE A 130 -3.49 17.40 2.95
N ASP A 131 -4.28 18.42 2.62
CA ASP A 131 -4.95 19.29 3.58
C ASP A 131 -5.90 18.49 4.51
N LEU A 132 -6.68 17.57 3.94
CA LEU A 132 -7.52 16.65 4.70
C LEU A 132 -6.68 15.83 5.70
N LEU A 133 -5.54 15.28 5.27
CA LEU A 133 -4.68 14.49 6.14
C LEU A 133 -4.08 15.33 7.27
N HIS A 134 -3.67 16.57 6.97
CA HIS A 134 -3.24 17.51 8.00
C HIS A 134 -4.36 17.84 8.98
N ARG A 135 -5.58 18.03 8.50
CA ARG A 135 -6.75 18.27 9.34
C ARG A 135 -7.01 17.10 10.28
N VAL A 136 -7.06 15.88 9.75
CA VAL A 136 -7.24 14.67 10.57
C VAL A 136 -6.13 14.52 11.62
N TYR A 137 -4.88 14.79 11.23
CA TYR A 137 -3.74 14.68 12.14
C TYR A 137 -3.78 15.73 13.27
N ASN A 138 -4.14 16.98 12.95
CA ASN A 138 -4.13 18.10 13.89
C ASN A 138 -5.37 18.10 14.80
N GLU A 139 -6.55 17.83 14.24
CA GLU A 139 -7.84 17.80 14.98
C GLU A 139 -8.09 16.45 15.66
N GLY A 140 -7.31 15.41 15.33
CA GLY A 140 -7.46 14.07 15.91
C GLY A 140 -8.75 13.36 15.48
N LEU A 141 -9.20 13.59 14.25
CA LEU A 141 -10.42 13.01 13.72
C LEU A 141 -10.28 11.48 13.53
N ASP A 142 -11.41 10.78 13.66
CA ASP A 142 -11.56 9.38 13.27
C ASP A 142 -12.67 9.29 12.22
N LEU A 143 -12.27 9.15 10.95
CA LEU A 143 -13.18 9.15 9.80
C LEU A 143 -13.17 7.77 9.15
N GLN A 144 -14.31 7.35 8.59
CA GLN A 144 -14.40 6.07 7.90
C GLN A 144 -14.22 6.26 6.40
N PHE A 145 -13.48 5.36 5.77
CA PHE A 145 -13.40 5.30 4.32
C PHE A 145 -14.47 4.40 3.74
N VAL A 146 -15.10 4.87 2.68
CA VAL A 146 -15.88 4.02 1.80
C VAL A 146 -15.17 3.97 0.45
N VAL A 147 -14.87 2.74 0.01
CA VAL A 147 -14.26 2.46 -1.27
C VAL A 147 -15.28 1.73 -2.12
N GLU A 148 -15.63 2.32 -3.25
CA GLU A 148 -16.46 1.69 -4.27
C GLU A 148 -15.55 1.07 -5.34
N GLU A 149 -15.80 -0.18 -5.70
CA GLU A 149 -15.06 -0.90 -6.74
C GLU A 149 -15.91 -1.09 -8.00
N LEU A 150 -15.27 -1.01 -9.16
CA LEU A 150 -15.86 -1.23 -10.48
C LEU A 150 -16.38 -2.66 -10.59
N GLY A 151 -17.70 -2.83 -10.46
CA GLY A 151 -18.39 -4.10 -10.67
C GLY A 151 -19.06 -4.71 -9.44
N SER A 152 -18.92 -4.11 -8.25
CA SER A 152 -19.73 -4.49 -7.10
C SER A 152 -21.12 -3.86 -7.22
N LYS A 153 -22.07 -4.62 -7.75
CA LYS A 153 -23.51 -4.35 -7.62
C LYS A 153 -24.00 -4.72 -6.23
#